data_AF-A0A7T0WIK9-F1
#
_entry.id   AF-A0A7T0WIK9-F1
#
_cell.length_a   1.000
_cell.length_b   1.000
_cell.length_c   1.000
_cell.angle_alpha   90.00
_cell.angle_beta   90.00
_cell.angle_gamma   90.00
#
_symmetry.space_group_name_H-M   'P 1'
#
loop_
_entity.id
_entity.type
_entity.pdbx_description
1 polymer ?
#
loop_
_entity_poly.entity_id
_entity_poly.type
_entity_poly.pdbx_seq_one_letter_code
_entity_poly.pdbx_strand_id
1 'polypeptide(L)'
;MKTKFKRLIKRILGRGRISYHLDTVSVSQISGWALNDVAPSTPCHVEVREGEKVLASTKAATLREDLLEAGIGNGCHGFMLNLEMLPFSAQAREVHLYINGKRITSAPLSLQSAFTEVLGDFASEVEKRMDALLAIQNERFQREFNYLKSQLDK
;
A
#
# COMPACT_ATOMS: atom_id res chain seq x y z
N MET A 1 -37.67 15.81 16.55
CA MET A 1 -37.85 14.68 15.62
C MET A 1 -37.34 14.94 14.18
N LYS A 2 -37.41 16.18 13.65
CA LYS A 2 -37.05 16.53 12.26
C LYS A 2 -35.58 16.34 11.86
N THR A 3 -34.63 16.40 12.80
CA THR A 3 -33.18 16.29 12.55
C THR A 3 -32.70 14.86 12.29
N LYS A 4 -33.27 13.87 12.99
CA LYS A 4 -32.91 12.45 12.79
C LYS A 4 -33.39 11.95 11.41
N PHE A 5 -34.57 12.39 10.98
CA PHE A 5 -35.14 12.04 9.68
C PHE A 5 -34.37 12.69 8.51
N LYS A 6 -33.93 13.96 8.64
CA LYS A 6 -33.03 14.61 7.67
C LYS A 6 -31.71 13.85 7.49
N ARG A 7 -31.10 13.37 8.59
CA ARG A 7 -29.89 12.53 8.52
C ARG A 7 -30.18 11.16 7.87
N LEU A 8 -31.36 10.59 8.13
CA LEU A 8 -31.76 9.30 7.58
C LEU A 8 -32.06 9.38 6.07
N ILE A 9 -32.75 10.42 5.62
CA ILE A 9 -32.97 10.72 4.20
C ILE A 9 -31.65 11.03 3.50
N LYS A 10 -30.76 11.84 4.08
CA LYS A 10 -29.41 12.07 3.51
C LYS A 10 -28.60 10.77 3.40
N ARG A 11 -28.85 9.79 4.28
CA ARG A 11 -28.17 8.49 4.27
C ARG A 11 -28.77 7.49 3.26
N ILE A 12 -30.04 7.65 2.91
CA ILE A 12 -30.78 6.77 1.96
C ILE A 12 -30.78 7.34 0.53
N LEU A 13 -30.84 8.67 0.38
CA LEU A 13 -30.85 9.40 -0.91
C LEU A 13 -29.52 10.06 -1.28
N GLY A 14 -28.57 10.16 -0.36
CA GLY A 14 -27.34 10.95 -0.53
C GLY A 14 -26.05 10.15 -0.71
N ARG A 15 -26.12 8.84 -0.99
CA ARG A 15 -24.97 8.14 -1.57
C ARG A 15 -24.92 8.49 -3.05
N GLY A 16 -24.44 9.71 -3.34
CA GLY A 16 -24.19 10.13 -4.70
C GLY A 16 -23.37 9.09 -5.43
N ARG A 17 -23.68 8.88 -6.71
CA ARG A 17 -22.87 8.04 -7.56
C ARG A 17 -21.47 8.67 -7.60
N ILE A 18 -20.49 7.87 -7.20
CA ILE A 18 -19.08 8.25 -7.29
C ILE A 18 -18.57 7.64 -8.58
N SER A 19 -18.20 8.51 -9.52
CA SER A 19 -17.52 8.15 -10.76
C SER A 19 -16.02 8.34 -10.52
N TYR A 20 -15.19 7.36 -10.86
CA TYR A 20 -13.75 7.42 -10.61
C TYR A 20 -12.98 6.60 -11.63
N HIS A 21 -11.69 6.91 -11.75
CA HIS A 21 -10.72 6.14 -12.50
C HIS A 21 -9.39 6.16 -11.74
N LEU A 22 -8.65 5.06 -11.80
CA LEU A 22 -7.30 4.95 -11.25
C LEU A 22 -6.34 4.90 -12.43
N ASP A 23 -5.42 5.85 -12.50
CA ASP A 23 -4.40 5.88 -13.56
C ASP A 23 -3.21 4.99 -13.17
N THR A 24 -2.75 5.15 -11.92
CA THR A 24 -1.60 4.42 -11.38
C THR A 24 -1.97 3.82 -10.03
N VAL A 25 -1.62 2.55 -9.85
CA VAL A 25 -1.68 1.85 -8.56
C VAL A 25 -0.37 1.10 -8.37
N SER A 26 0.51 1.66 -7.54
CA SER A 26 1.80 1.06 -7.20
C SER A 26 2.06 1.12 -5.69
N VAL A 27 3.16 0.51 -5.25
CA VAL A 27 3.61 0.56 -3.85
C VAL A 27 4.04 1.97 -3.40
N SER A 28 4.47 2.81 -4.34
CA SER A 28 4.95 4.18 -4.09
C SER A 28 3.88 5.25 -4.31
N GLN A 29 2.89 4.98 -5.16
CA GLN A 29 1.96 6.01 -5.60
C GLN A 29 0.61 5.45 -6.03
N ILE A 30 -0.46 6.16 -5.69
CA ILE A 30 -1.78 5.95 -6.27
C ILE A 30 -2.29 7.27 -6.83
N SER A 31 -2.70 7.29 -8.10
CA SER A 31 -3.25 8.48 -8.75
C SER A 31 -4.49 8.15 -9.58
N GLY A 32 -5.29 9.17 -9.84
CA GLY A 32 -6.54 9.00 -10.56
C GLY A 32 -7.40 10.25 -10.54
N TRP A 33 -8.70 10.05 -10.78
CA TRP A 33 -9.71 11.08 -10.58
C TRP A 33 -10.96 10.54 -9.92
N ALA A 34 -11.70 11.41 -9.25
CA ALA A 34 -12.92 11.05 -8.54
C ALA A 34 -13.94 12.20 -8.49
N LEU A 35 -15.12 11.95 -9.03
CA LEU A 35 -16.26 12.87 -9.07
C LEU A 35 -17.43 12.32 -8.25
N ASN A 36 -18.05 13.19 -7.46
CA ASN A 36 -19.33 12.93 -6.84
C ASN A 36 -20.43 13.64 -7.62
N ASP A 37 -21.25 12.89 -8.35
CA ASP A 37 -22.27 13.44 -9.25
C ASP A 37 -23.32 14.29 -8.51
N VAL A 38 -23.52 14.06 -7.20
CA VAL A 38 -24.47 14.83 -6.37
C VAL A 38 -23.87 16.16 -5.90
N ALA A 39 -22.54 16.29 -5.90
CA ALA A 39 -21.83 17.49 -5.48
C ALA A 39 -20.57 17.72 -6.34
N PRO A 40 -20.72 17.98 -7.65
CA PRO A 40 -19.62 18.02 -8.61
C PRO A 40 -18.64 19.18 -8.38
N SER A 41 -19.02 20.20 -7.62
CA SER A 41 -18.12 21.30 -7.21
C SER A 41 -17.35 21.00 -5.93
N THR A 42 -17.63 19.88 -5.26
CA THR A 42 -16.97 19.49 -4.00
C THR A 42 -15.93 18.41 -4.29
N PRO A 43 -14.64 18.65 -4.00
CA PRO A 43 -13.60 17.64 -4.13
C PRO A 43 -13.92 16.37 -3.36
N CYS A 44 -13.74 15.20 -3.99
CA CYS A 44 -13.86 13.93 -3.29
C CYS A 44 -12.69 13.73 -2.33
N HIS A 45 -12.95 13.20 -1.15
CA HIS A 45 -11.91 12.78 -0.23
C HIS A 45 -11.48 11.35 -0.56
N VAL A 46 -10.19 11.15 -0.81
CA VAL A 46 -9.62 9.84 -1.16
C VAL A 46 -8.72 9.40 -0.03
N GLU A 47 -8.88 8.16 0.42
CA GLU A 47 -8.13 7.58 1.54
C GLU A 47 -7.62 6.19 1.19
N VAL A 48 -6.40 5.89 1.62
CA VAL A 48 -5.85 4.53 1.68
C VAL A 48 -5.93 4.07 3.12
N ARG A 49 -6.58 2.93 3.36
CA ARG A 49 -6.79 2.39 4.70
C ARG A 49 -6.32 0.96 4.83
N GLU A 50 -5.69 0.66 5.96
CA GLU A 50 -5.40 -0.67 6.47
C GLU A 50 -6.45 -1.00 7.54
N GLY A 51 -7.45 -1.81 7.18
CA GLY A 51 -8.66 -1.97 8.00
C GLY A 51 -9.37 -0.63 8.23
N GLU A 52 -9.42 -0.18 9.49
CA GLU A 52 -10.00 1.10 9.90
C GLU A 52 -8.97 2.24 9.97
N LYS A 53 -7.68 1.93 9.90
CA LYS A 53 -6.60 2.92 10.03
C LYS A 53 -6.36 3.62 8.69
N VAL A 54 -6.46 4.94 8.67
CA VAL A 54 -6.10 5.76 7.50
C VAL A 54 -4.57 5.89 7.44
N LEU A 55 -3.95 5.38 6.38
CA LEU A 55 -2.52 5.47 6.13
C LEU A 55 -2.16 6.73 5.35
N ALA A 56 -2.93 7.05 4.32
CA ALA A 56 -2.76 8.25 3.51
C ALA A 56 -4.12 8.80 3.10
N SER A 57 -4.20 10.12 2.92
CA SER A 57 -5.43 10.76 2.45
C SER A 57 -5.13 12.00 1.62
N THR A 58 -6.01 12.30 0.67
CA THR A 58 -5.91 13.49 -0.17
C THR A 58 -7.30 13.96 -0.61
N LYS A 59 -7.35 15.09 -1.31
CA LYS A 59 -8.56 15.60 -1.97
C LYS A 59 -8.36 15.54 -3.47
N ALA A 60 -9.37 15.04 -4.18
CA ALA A 60 -9.46 15.09 -5.63
C ALA A 60 -9.84 16.50 -6.07
N ALA A 61 -8.85 17.40 -6.07
CA ALA A 61 -9.02 18.83 -6.35
C ALA A 61 -8.04 19.36 -7.41
N THR A 62 -7.19 18.50 -7.96
CA THR A 62 -6.20 18.88 -8.97
C THR A 62 -6.90 19.04 -10.32
N LEU A 63 -6.62 20.15 -11.00
CA LEU A 63 -7.12 20.39 -12.36
C LEU A 63 -6.49 19.38 -13.32
N ARG A 64 -7.35 18.81 -14.17
CA ARG A 64 -7.00 17.91 -15.25
C ARG A 64 -7.69 18.39 -16.52
N GLU A 65 -6.89 18.74 -17.53
CA GLU A 65 -7.37 19.29 -18.80
C GLU A 65 -8.22 18.26 -19.55
N ASP A 66 -7.84 16.99 -19.53
CA ASP A 66 -8.60 15.89 -20.13
C ASP A 66 -10.01 15.74 -19.53
N LEU A 67 -10.15 15.95 -18.22
CA LEU A 67 -11.46 15.94 -17.56
C LEU A 67 -12.31 17.17 -17.92
N LEU A 68 -11.66 18.32 -18.09
CA LEU A 68 -12.35 19.55 -18.51
C LEU A 68 -12.87 19.41 -19.95
N GLU A 69 -12.03 18.92 -20.87
CA GLU A 69 -12.39 18.68 -22.27
C GLU A 69 -13.49 17.62 -22.43
N ALA A 70 -13.47 16.58 -21.58
CA ALA A 70 -14.52 15.55 -21.55
C ALA A 70 -15.83 16.01 -20.89
N GLY A 71 -15.91 17.23 -20.37
CA GLY A 71 -17.09 17.76 -19.67
C GLY A 71 -17.35 17.10 -18.30
N ILE A 72 -16.32 16.55 -17.66
CA ILE A 72 -16.41 15.90 -16.36
C ILE A 72 -16.28 16.96 -15.26
N GLY A 73 -17.43 17.41 -14.75
CA GLY A 73 -17.50 18.40 -13.68
C GLY A 73 -16.86 19.73 -14.10
N ASN A 74 -15.89 20.21 -13.32
CA ASN A 74 -15.13 21.43 -13.58
C ASN A 74 -13.64 21.14 -13.89
N GLY A 75 -13.30 19.89 -14.21
CA GLY A 75 -11.92 19.44 -14.43
C GLY A 75 -11.07 19.28 -13.16
N CYS A 76 -11.46 19.86 -12.03
CA CYS A 76 -10.71 19.80 -10.76
C CYS A 76 -11.03 18.54 -9.94
N HIS A 77 -10.85 17.38 -10.55
CA HIS A 77 -11.20 16.07 -9.96
C HIS A 77 -10.01 15.11 -9.88
N GLY A 78 -8.80 15.55 -10.24
CA GLY A 78 -7.58 14.75 -10.15
C GLY A 78 -7.08 14.61 -8.71
N PHE A 79 -6.49 13.46 -8.38
CA PHE A 79 -5.80 13.22 -7.12
C PHE A 79 -4.50 12.45 -7.30
N MET A 80 -3.62 12.60 -6.32
CA MET A 80 -2.38 11.84 -6.20
C MET A 80 -2.09 11.60 -4.72
N LEU A 81 -1.75 10.36 -4.39
CA LEU A 81 -1.31 9.90 -3.09
C LEU A 81 0.12 9.40 -3.22
N ASN A 82 1.06 10.05 -2.54
CA ASN A 82 2.42 9.55 -2.38
C ASN A 82 2.44 8.61 -1.17
N LEU A 83 2.79 7.35 -1.41
CA LEU A 83 2.86 6.28 -0.42
C LEU A 83 4.30 5.99 0.04
N GLU A 84 5.31 6.56 -0.61
CA GLU A 84 6.73 6.41 -0.20
C GLU A 84 6.99 6.97 1.20
N MET A 85 6.20 7.98 1.59
CA MET A 85 6.30 8.63 2.90
C MET A 85 5.59 7.84 4.02
N LEU A 86 4.98 6.69 3.72
CA LEU A 86 4.37 5.86 4.75
C LEU A 86 5.46 5.32 5.69
N PRO A 87 5.16 5.20 7.00
CA PRO A 87 6.11 4.61 7.94
C PRO A 87 6.50 3.20 7.49
N PHE A 88 7.74 2.81 7.75
CA PHE A 88 8.23 1.47 7.43
C PHE A 88 7.35 0.38 8.06
N SER A 89 7.18 -0.72 7.35
CA SER A 89 6.65 -1.98 7.88
C SER A 89 7.44 -3.13 7.29
N ALA A 90 7.83 -4.07 8.15
CA ALA A 90 8.46 -5.31 7.73
C ALA A 90 7.46 -6.27 7.04
N GLN A 91 6.17 -6.09 7.27
CA GLN A 91 5.10 -6.90 6.71
C GLN A 91 4.37 -6.14 5.60
N ALA A 92 3.90 -6.88 4.60
CA ALA A 92 3.00 -6.36 3.59
C ALA A 92 1.72 -5.83 4.24
N ARG A 93 1.32 -4.62 3.88
CA ARG A 93 0.05 -4.05 4.31
C ARG A 93 -1.01 -4.34 3.28
N GLU A 94 -2.08 -5.00 3.69
CA GLU A 94 -3.28 -5.11 2.87
C GLU A 94 -4.11 -3.85 3.05
N VAL A 95 -4.21 -3.06 1.98
CA VAL A 95 -4.92 -1.78 2.02
C VAL A 95 -6.07 -1.74 1.03
N HIS A 96 -7.03 -0.88 1.33
CA HIS A 96 -8.14 -0.57 0.44
C HIS A 96 -8.24 0.93 0.22
N LEU A 97 -8.62 1.30 -1.00
CA LEU A 97 -9.00 2.68 -1.34
C LEU A 97 -10.45 2.95 -0.97
N TYR A 98 -10.67 4.14 -0.41
CA TYR A 98 -11.97 4.70 -0.08
C TYR A 98 -12.12 6.08 -0.72
N ILE A 99 -13.30 6.35 -1.28
CA ILE A 99 -13.68 7.67 -1.75
C ILE A 99 -14.93 8.11 -0.98
N ASN A 100 -14.85 9.26 -0.31
CA ASN A 100 -15.90 9.78 0.57
C ASN A 100 -16.40 8.73 1.58
N GLY A 101 -15.48 7.92 2.11
CA GLY A 101 -15.79 6.83 3.05
C GLY A 101 -16.38 5.56 2.42
N LYS A 102 -16.57 5.49 1.10
CA LYS A 102 -16.99 4.27 0.40
C LYS A 102 -15.77 3.53 -0.15
N ARG A 103 -15.62 2.25 0.21
CA ARG A 103 -14.59 1.37 -0.39
C ARG A 103 -14.83 1.23 -1.89
N ILE A 104 -13.79 1.42 -2.70
CA ILE A 104 -13.84 1.29 -4.17
C ILE A 104 -13.07 0.08 -4.72
N THR A 105 -12.17 -0.49 -3.92
CA THR A 105 -11.38 -1.68 -4.29
C THR A 105 -12.12 -2.95 -3.85
N SER A 106 -12.22 -3.93 -4.76
CA SER A 106 -12.82 -5.24 -4.48
C SER A 106 -11.85 -6.20 -3.81
N ALA A 107 -10.58 -6.19 -4.24
CA ALA A 107 -9.47 -6.93 -3.64
C ALA A 107 -8.53 -6.00 -2.86
N PRO A 108 -7.81 -6.49 -1.85
CA PRO A 108 -6.80 -5.71 -1.15
C PRO A 108 -5.62 -5.39 -2.08
N LEU A 109 -5.09 -4.17 -1.95
CA LEU A 109 -3.83 -3.77 -2.56
C LEU A 109 -2.71 -4.11 -1.58
N SER A 110 -1.71 -4.85 -2.03
CA SER A 110 -0.54 -5.17 -1.21
C SER A 110 0.47 -4.03 -1.30
N LEU A 111 0.69 -3.31 -0.19
CA LEU A 111 1.76 -2.33 -0.06
C LEU A 111 2.91 -2.95 0.71
N GLN A 112 4.01 -3.22 0.02
CA GLN A 112 5.29 -3.56 0.63
C GLN A 112 6.26 -2.40 0.48
N SER A 113 7.01 -2.10 1.54
CA SER A 113 8.07 -1.10 1.46
C SER A 113 9.15 -1.62 0.49
N ALA A 114 9.55 -0.81 -0.50
CA ALA A 114 10.67 -1.12 -1.39
C ALA A 114 11.98 -1.34 -0.63
N PHE A 115 12.10 -0.80 0.59
CA PHE A 115 13.25 -1.04 1.47
C PHE A 115 13.32 -2.48 1.98
N THR A 116 12.19 -3.22 2.00
CA THR A 116 12.14 -4.63 2.41
C THR A 116 12.72 -5.54 1.35
N GLU A 117 12.64 -5.19 0.07
CA GLU A 117 13.37 -5.92 -0.99
C GLU A 117 14.88 -5.78 -0.77
N VAL A 118 15.35 -4.55 -0.53
CA VAL A 118 16.77 -4.27 -0.27
C VAL A 118 17.28 -4.95 1.02
N LEU A 119 16.49 -4.93 2.10
CA LEU A 119 16.84 -5.62 3.35
C LEU A 119 16.68 -7.13 3.25
N GLY A 120 15.72 -7.64 2.48
CA GLY A 120 15.52 -9.06 2.24
C GLY A 120 16.71 -9.65 1.48
N ASP A 121 17.17 -8.95 0.44
CA ASP A 121 18.37 -9.31 -0.30
C ASP A 121 19.60 -9.30 0.63
N PHE A 122 19.76 -8.26 1.44
CA PHE A 122 20.86 -8.20 2.41
C PHE A 122 20.78 -9.30 3.49
N ALA A 123 19.58 -9.56 4.04
CA ALA A 123 19.37 -10.59 5.06
C ALA A 123 19.68 -11.99 4.49
N SER A 124 19.21 -12.27 3.27
CA SER A 124 19.49 -13.54 2.57
C SER A 124 20.99 -13.74 2.30
N GLU A 125 21.71 -12.64 2.01
CA GLU A 125 23.16 -12.67 1.78
C GLU A 125 23.93 -12.92 3.10
N VAL A 126 23.48 -12.33 4.21
CA VAL A 126 24.05 -12.60 5.54
C VAL A 126 23.82 -14.06 5.94
N GLU A 127 22.61 -14.61 5.75
CA GLU A 127 22.31 -16.02 6.03
C GLU A 127 23.21 -16.95 5.21
N LYS A 128 23.34 -16.72 3.89
CA LYS A 128 24.23 -17.51 3.03
C LYS A 128 25.69 -17.49 3.51
N ARG A 129 26.19 -16.31 3.93
CA ARG A 129 27.56 -16.18 4.45
C ARG A 129 27.73 -16.91 5.78
N MET A 130 26.72 -16.86 6.65
CA MET A 130 26.75 -17.58 7.93
C MET A 130 26.77 -19.10 7.72
N ASP A 131 25.93 -19.61 6.82
CA ASP A 131 25.89 -21.02 6.48
C ASP A 131 27.22 -21.51 5.87
N ALA A 132 27.82 -20.71 4.98
CA ALA A 132 29.13 -21.01 4.41
C ALA A 132 30.24 -21.07 5.48
N LEU A 133 30.24 -20.15 6.44
CA LEU A 133 31.19 -20.16 7.55
C LEU A 133 31.00 -21.38 8.46
N LEU A 134 29.74 -21.72 8.76
CA LEU A 134 29.42 -22.91 9.57
C LEU A 134 29.87 -24.20 8.87
N ALA A 135 29.69 -24.31 7.55
CA ALA A 135 30.16 -25.46 6.78
C ALA A 135 31.69 -25.60 6.82
N ILE A 136 32.43 -24.50 6.65
CA ILE A 136 33.90 -24.48 6.73
C ILE A 136 34.38 -24.92 8.12
N GLN A 137 33.77 -24.39 9.17
CA GLN A 137 34.12 -24.75 10.54
C GLN A 137 33.85 -26.23 10.82
N ASN A 138 32.70 -26.76 10.39
CA ASN A 138 32.36 -28.17 10.56
C ASN A 138 33.32 -29.10 9.81
N GLU A 139 33.68 -28.80 8.56
CA GLU A 139 34.68 -29.60 7.85
C GLU A 139 36.04 -29.60 8.55
N ARG A 140 36.46 -28.43 9.06
CA ARG A 140 37.73 -28.29 9.76
C ARG A 140 37.75 -29.11 11.05
N PHE A 141 36.68 -29.02 11.84
CA PHE A 141 36.50 -29.84 13.03
C PHE A 141 36.50 -31.34 12.73
N GLN A 142 35.82 -31.75 11.66
CA GLN A 142 35.76 -33.17 11.28
C GLN A 142 37.13 -33.71 10.87
N ARG A 143 37.94 -32.90 10.14
CA ARG A 143 39.31 -33.26 9.77
C ARG A 143 40.22 -33.38 10.98
N GLU A 144 40.14 -32.43 11.92
CA GLU A 144 40.90 -32.48 13.18
C GLU A 144 40.51 -33.70 14.03
N PHE A 145 39.21 -33.96 14.17
CA PHE A 145 38.71 -35.13 14.90
C PHE A 145 39.22 -36.44 14.28
N ASN A 146 39.13 -36.58 12.95
CA ASN A 146 39.62 -37.76 12.25
C ASN A 146 41.15 -37.92 12.39
N TYR A 147 41.90 -36.82 12.38
CA TYR A 147 43.35 -36.83 12.59
C TYR A 147 43.71 -37.28 14.01
N LEU A 148 43.05 -36.74 15.03
CA LEU A 148 43.26 -37.13 16.43
C LEU A 148 42.94 -38.61 16.65
N LYS A 149 41.82 -39.09 16.09
CA LYS A 149 41.43 -40.50 16.14
C LYS A 149 42.50 -41.41 15.50
N SER A 150 43.02 -41.01 14.34
CA SER A 150 44.13 -41.71 13.66
C SER A 150 45.42 -41.79 14.48
N GLN A 151 45.67 -40.86 15.41
CA GLN A 151 46.84 -40.93 16.30
C GLN A 151 46.62 -41.84 17.51
N LEU A 152 45.37 -41.97 17.97
CA LEU A 152 44.97 -42.82 19.09
C LEU A 152 44.88 -44.31 18.70
N ASP A 153 44.58 -44.61 17.44
CA ASP A 153 44.49 -45.98 16.91
C ASP A 153 45.87 -46.58 16.52
N LYS A 154 46.99 -45.94 16.88
CA LYS A 154 48.37 -46.43 16.68
C LYS A 154 48.99 -46.89 18.00
#